data_AF-A0A382A3K8-F1
#
_entry.id   AF-A0A382A3K8-F1
#
_cell.length_a   1.000
_cell.length_b   1.000
_cell.length_c   1.000
_cell.angle_alpha   90.00
_cell.angle_beta   90.00
_cell.angle_gamma   90.00
#
_symmetry.space_group_name_H-M   'P 1'
#
loop_
_entity.id
_entity.type
_entity.pdbx_description
1 polymer ?
#
loop_
_entity_poly.entity_id
_entity_poly.type
_entity_poly.pdbx_seq_one_letter_code
_entity_poly.pdbx_strand_id
1 'polypeptide(L)' 'MNDINTRPLPDRLTYEGALALSMSLADFERNVNQPTHSTFHLERMRLLTKLLGNPQSSVPSIHIAGTKG' A
#
# COMPACT_ATOMS: atom_id res chain seq x y z
N MET A 1 -12.22 13.19 -16.66
CA MET A 1 -11.36 11.99 -16.58
C MET A 1 -9.96 12.52 -16.32
N ASN A 2 -9.45 12.50 -15.10
CA ASN A 2 -8.07 12.94 -14.86
C ASN A 2 -7.14 11.80 -15.26
N ASP A 3 -6.38 12.02 -16.33
CA ASP A 3 -5.23 11.18 -16.69
C ASP A 3 -4.24 11.24 -15.54
N ILE A 4 -4.24 10.18 -14.73
CA ILE A 4 -3.17 9.94 -13.77
C ILE A 4 -1.93 9.71 -14.62
N ASN A 5 -1.01 10.66 -14.61
CA ASN A 5 0.17 10.71 -15.47
C ASN A 5 1.17 9.62 -15.04
N THR A 6 0.84 8.35 -15.28
CA THR A 6 1.71 7.22 -14.99
C THR A 6 2.45 6.89 -16.27
N ARG A 7 3.75 7.20 -16.31
CA ARG A 7 4.66 6.65 -17.31
C ARG A 7 4.44 5.12 -17.35
N PRO A 8 4.25 4.51 -18.54
CA PRO A 8 3.99 3.08 -18.61
C PRO A 8 5.12 2.33 -17.92
N LEU A 9 4.77 1.46 -16.97
CA LEU A 9 5.72 0.56 -16.36
C LEU A 9 6.19 -0.46 -17.42
N PRO A 10 7.46 -0.89 -17.38
CA PRO A 10 7.93 -1.95 -18.27
C PRO A 10 7.18 -3.26 -17.98
N ASP A 11 7.05 -4.12 -18.99
CA ASP A 11 6.38 -5.43 -18.88
C ASP A 11 6.98 -6.34 -17.80
N ARG A 12 8.26 -6.14 -17.46
CA ARG A 12 8.95 -6.78 -16.34
C ARG A 12 9.84 -5.78 -15.62
N LEU A 13 9.74 -5.77 -14.29
CA LEU A 13 10.68 -5.07 -13.43
C LEU A 13 11.76 -6.06 -12.95
N THR A 14 13.00 -5.58 -12.84
CA THR A 14 14.01 -6.26 -12.01
C THR A 14 13.64 -6.08 -10.53
N TYR A 15 14.24 -6.87 -9.65
CA TYR A 15 14.04 -6.72 -8.21
C TYR A 15 14.39 -5.29 -7.75
N GLU A 16 15.51 -4.76 -8.21
CA GLU A 16 16.01 -3.43 -7.88
C GLU A 16 15.07 -2.34 -8.41
N GLY A 17 14.53 -2.53 -9.61
CA GLY A 17 13.56 -1.61 -10.20
C GLY A 17 12.23 -1.60 -9.43
N ALA A 18 11.73 -2.77 -9.02
CA ALA A 18 10.54 -2.89 -8.21
C ALA A 18 10.73 -2.26 -6.81
N LEU A 19 11.89 -2.47 -6.20
CA LEU A 19 12.24 -1.87 -4.92
C LEU A 19 12.31 -0.35 -5.02
N ALA A 20 13.03 0.19 -6.00
CA ALA A 20 13.15 1.63 -6.20
C ALA A 20 11.79 2.30 -6.45
N LEU A 21 10.94 1.67 -7.28
CA LEU A 21 9.57 2.15 -7.51
C LEU A 21 8.76 2.16 -6.21
N SER A 22 8.79 1.08 -5.45
CA SER A 22 8.03 0.96 -4.19
C SER A 22 8.43 2.05 -3.18
N MET A 23 9.74 2.32 -3.07
CA MET A 23 10.27 3.37 -2.20
C MET A 23 9.97 4.79 -2.69
N SER A 24 9.64 4.97 -3.97
CA SER A 24 9.29 6.28 -4.55
C SER A 24 7.83 6.69 -4.33
N LEU A 25 6.96 5.74 -3.96
CA LEU A 25 5.53 5.99 -3.76
C LEU A 25 5.27 6.86 -2.52
N ALA A 26 4.14 7.57 -2.53
CA ALA A 26 3.73 8.39 -1.40
C ALA A 26 3.52 7.54 -0.14
N ASP A 27 4.23 7.90 0.93
CA ASP A 27 4.09 7.29 2.25
C ASP A 27 3.00 8.02 3.04
N PHE A 28 1.82 7.41 3.08
CA PHE A 28 0.65 7.95 3.78
C PHE A 28 0.63 7.62 5.28
N GLU A 29 1.58 6.85 5.79
CA GLU A 29 1.67 6.49 7.22
C GLU A 29 2.50 7.52 8.01
N ARG A 30 3.38 8.27 7.35
CA ARG A 30 4.22 9.30 8.01
C ARG A 30 3.45 10.44 8.69
N ASN A 31 2.19 10.66 8.33
CA ASN A 31 1.36 11.71 8.92
C ASN A 31 0.79 11.35 10.30
N VAL A 32 1.08 10.16 10.83
CA VAL A 32 0.63 9.73 12.17
C VAL A 32 1.20 10.60 13.30
N ASN A 33 2.35 11.27 13.09
CA ASN A 33 2.96 12.16 14.09
C ASN A 33 2.33 13.57 14.16
N GLN A 34 1.32 13.87 13.34
CA GLN A 34 0.57 15.12 13.44
C GLN A 34 -0.74 14.89 14.22
N PRO A 35 -0.89 15.47 15.43
CA PRO A 35 -1.96 15.12 16.37
C PRO A 35 -3.38 15.46 15.89
N THR A 36 -3.54 16.23 14.81
CA THR A 36 -4.84 16.64 14.26
C THR A 36 -5.28 15.87 13.00
N HIS A 37 -4.45 14.96 12.46
CA HIS A 37 -4.70 14.30 11.17
C HIS A 37 -4.48 12.77 11.14
N SER A 38 -4.23 12.12 12.27
CA SER A 38 -3.99 10.67 12.31
C SER A 38 -5.29 9.84 12.26
N THR A 39 -6.14 10.07 11.27
CA THR A 39 -7.21 9.10 10.98
C THR A 39 -6.60 7.98 10.16
N PHE A 40 -6.43 6.82 10.79
CA PHE A 40 -6.02 5.60 10.12
C PHE A 40 -7.13 5.19 9.13
N HIS A 41 -6.85 5.31 7.83
CA HIS A 41 -7.83 5.02 6.77
C HIS A 41 -7.40 3.80 5.96
N LEU A 42 -8.15 2.70 6.08
CA LEU A 42 -7.94 1.50 5.28
C LEU A 42 -8.61 1.54 3.91
N GLU A 43 -9.35 2.59 3.57
CA GLU A 43 -10.18 2.65 2.36
C GLU A 43 -9.38 2.41 1.07
N ARG A 44 -8.17 2.97 0.95
CA ARG A 44 -7.30 2.71 -0.21
C ARG A 44 -6.87 1.24 -0.29
N MET A 45 -6.51 0.64 0.83
CA MET A 45 -6.11 -0.77 0.88
C MET A 45 -7.29 -1.70 0.62
N ARG A 46 -8.48 -1.39 1.16
CA ARG A 46 -9.72 -2.14 0.87
C ARG A 46 -10.12 -2.06 -0.60
N LEU A 47 -9.98 -0.89 -1.22
CA LEU A 47 -10.24 -0.73 -2.66
C LEU A 47 -9.25 -1.56 -3.47
N LEU A 48 -7.95 -1.47 -3.16
CA LEU A 48 -6.90 -2.23 -3.84
C LEU A 48 -7.16 -3.74 -3.74
N THR A 49 -7.40 -4.26 -2.54
CA THR A 49 -7.62 -5.70 -2.36
C THR A 49 -8.90 -6.17 -3.06
N LYS A 50 -9.96 -5.35 -3.07
CA LYS A 50 -11.17 -5.66 -3.84
C LYS A 50 -10.89 -5.80 -5.34
N LEU A 51 -10.06 -4.92 -5.92
CA LEU A 51 -9.64 -5.02 -7.33
C LEU A 51 -8.82 -6.29 -7.60
N LEU A 52 -8.10 -6.79 -6.60
CA LEU A 52 -7.31 -8.03 -6.67
C LEU A 52 -8.13 -9.30 -6.32
N GLY A 53 -9.44 -9.18 -6.09
CA GLY A 53 -10.29 -10.33 -5.74
C GLY A 53 -10.24 -10.74 -4.27
N ASN A 54 -9.86 -9.82 -3.37
CA ASN A 54 -9.74 -10.03 -1.92
C ASN A 54 -8.84 -11.22 -1.54
N PRO A 55 -7.57 -11.26 -1.99
CA PRO A 55 -6.68 -12.39 -1.74
C PRO A 55 -6.45 -12.65 -0.25
N GLN A 56 -6.48 -11.61 0.60
CA GLN A 56 -6.37 -11.73 2.06
C GLN A 56 -7.45 -12.61 2.69
N SER A 57 -8.61 -12.77 2.04
CA SER A 57 -9.71 -13.61 2.54
C SER A 57 -9.56 -15.09 2.17
N SER A 58 -8.61 -15.44 1.29
CA SER A 58 -8.37 -16.82 0.85
C SER A 58 -7.33 -17.58 1.68
N VAL A 59 -6.64 -16.90 2.60
CA VAL A 59 -5.52 -17.47 3.36
C VAL A 59 -5.82 -17.38 4.87
N PRO A 60 -5.84 -18.51 5.60
CA PRO A 60 -5.90 -18.49 7.06
C PRO A 60 -4.76 -17.66 7.63
N SER A 61 -5.07 -16.72 8.51
CA SER A 61 -4.11 -15.72 8.98
C SER A 61 -4.14 -15.58 10.51
N ILE A 62 -2.96 -15.40 11.11
CA ILE A 62 -2.80 -14.99 12.51
C ILE A 62 -2.34 -13.53 12.50
N HIS A 63 -3.09 -12.64 13.15
CA HIS A 63 -2.71 -11.24 13.29
C HIS A 63 -1.96 -11.04 14.62
N ILE A 64 -0.70 -10.62 14.53
CA ILE A 64 0.17 -10.37 15.69
C ILE A 64 0.45 -8.87 15.74
N ALA A 65 0.23 -8.26 16.91
CA ALA A 65 0.52 -6.85 17.17
C ALA A 65 1.16 -6.72 18.57
N GLY A 66 2.03 -5.73 18.76
CA GLY A 66 2.70 -5.50 20.04
C GLY A 66 3.87 -4.51 19.91
N THR A 67 4.24 -3.85 21.02
CA THR A 67 5.41 -2.96 21.06
C THR A 67 6.71 -3.75 21.22
N LYS A 68 6.66 -4.91 21.88
CA LYS A 68 7.79 -5.80 22.08
C LYS A 68 7.29 -7.25 22.03
N GLY A 69 7.98 -8.06 21.22
CA GLY A 69 7.81 -9.52 21.14
C GLY A 69 6.37 -9.97 21.13
#